data_AF-A0A110A356-F1
#
_entry.id   AF-A0A110A356-F1
#
_cell.length_a   1.000
_cell.length_b   1.000
_cell.length_c   1.000
_cell.angle_alpha   90.00
_cell.angle_beta   90.00
_cell.angle_gamma   90.00
#
_symmetry.space_group_name_H-M   'P 1'
#
loop_
_entity.id
_entity.type
_entity.pdbx_description
1 polymer ?
#
loop_
_entity_poly.entity_id
_entity_poly.type
_entity_poly.pdbx_seq_one_letter_code
_entity_poly.pdbx_strand_id
1 'polypeptide(L)'
;MMHVHIAYAGKVPDPTLNTIKAVPDAIDRVVLLYSVTDDGVFERTAEELSGKLGNMGYLCESRIINSFDFLNIVDTIYDVFEEYKKQDRNVKFSVDITNGTNLTAAAACNTAFFMNSDVYYMGDKRRFPEKSLSELLIAIPSPKIPDVKRLGDLSLDMLRFIAEEQDLGHEVCNVDVARKFDMSPQAIMYHINRLRDAGVIDLEDAYTPKGKIDKRRKAIKIRREGRFVLRWT
;
A
#
# COMPACT_ATOMS: atom_id res chain seq x y z
N MET A 1 0.17 13.22 -9.21
CA MET A 1 -0.41 12.02 -8.60
C MET A 1 -0.79 12.44 -7.21
N MET A 2 -2.08 12.49 -6.91
CA MET A 2 -2.58 12.94 -5.61
C MET A 2 -2.32 11.86 -4.54
N HIS A 3 -1.96 12.26 -3.33
CA HIS A 3 -1.86 11.37 -2.17
C HIS A 3 -2.87 11.76 -1.09
N VAL A 4 -3.82 10.87 -0.83
CA VAL A 4 -4.81 10.97 0.24
C VAL A 4 -4.37 10.13 1.44
N HIS A 5 -4.27 10.75 2.61
CA HIS A 5 -3.99 10.08 3.87
C HIS A 5 -5.25 10.01 4.74
N ILE A 6 -5.66 8.81 5.12
CA ILE A 6 -6.82 8.57 5.97
C ILE A 6 -6.34 8.29 7.38
N ALA A 7 -6.85 9.02 8.38
CA ALA A 7 -6.44 8.84 9.77
C ALA A 7 -7.62 8.95 10.72
N TYR A 8 -7.56 8.26 11.86
CA TYR A 8 -8.58 8.37 12.89
C TYR A 8 -8.25 9.46 13.91
N ALA A 9 -9.22 10.31 14.24
CA ALA A 9 -9.13 11.27 15.33
C ALA A 9 -9.44 10.57 16.66
N GLY A 10 -8.38 10.20 17.38
CA GLY A 10 -8.47 9.60 18.72
C GLY A 10 -8.81 10.62 19.81
N LYS A 11 -8.61 10.23 21.07
CA LYS A 11 -8.79 11.15 22.22
C LYS A 11 -7.70 12.22 22.29
N VAL A 12 -6.56 11.98 21.66
CA VAL A 12 -5.41 12.88 21.65
C VAL A 12 -4.92 13.09 20.20
N PRO A 13 -4.57 14.33 19.82
CA PRO A 13 -4.22 14.66 18.44
C PRO A 13 -2.79 14.25 18.06
N ASP A 14 -1.87 14.22 19.04
CA ASP A 14 -0.44 14.07 18.79
C ASP A 14 -0.04 12.83 17.97
N PRO A 15 -0.59 11.61 18.22
CA PRO A 15 -0.23 10.44 17.43
C PRO A 15 -0.51 10.64 15.94
N THR A 16 -1.70 11.13 15.58
CA THR A 16 -2.10 11.41 14.19
C THR A 16 -1.21 12.48 13.55
N LEU A 17 -0.94 13.58 14.27
CA LEU A 17 -0.05 14.63 13.78
C LEU A 17 1.37 14.13 13.54
N ASN A 18 1.85 13.27 14.43
CA ASN A 18 3.18 12.66 14.30
C ASN A 18 3.24 11.72 13.11
N THR A 19 2.20 10.90 12.88
CA THR A 19 2.11 10.06 11.67
C THR A 19 2.20 10.91 10.41
N ILE A 20 1.34 11.92 10.28
CA ILE A 20 1.28 12.78 9.08
C ILE A 20 2.63 13.46 8.80
N LYS A 21 3.34 13.92 9.85
CA LYS A 21 4.68 14.53 9.71
C LYS A 21 5.77 13.54 9.32
N ALA A 22 5.57 12.26 9.59
CA ALA A 22 6.56 11.21 9.38
C ALA A 22 6.39 10.47 8.05
N VAL A 23 5.18 10.48 7.48
CA VAL A 23 4.91 9.85 6.18
C VAL A 23 5.88 10.42 5.15
N PRO A 24 6.65 9.56 4.45
CA PRO A 24 7.74 10.01 3.59
C PRO A 24 7.27 10.72 2.32
N ASP A 25 6.07 10.40 1.86
CA ASP A 25 5.47 11.00 0.66
C ASP A 25 4.67 12.26 1.02
N ALA A 26 4.68 13.23 0.12
CA ALA A 26 3.89 14.46 0.28
C ALA A 26 2.40 14.12 0.28
N ILE A 27 1.72 14.44 1.39
CA ILE A 27 0.27 14.26 1.55
C ILE A 27 -0.44 15.50 1.00
N ASP A 28 -1.30 15.32 0.00
CA ASP A 28 -2.10 16.40 -0.58
C ASP A 28 -3.42 16.62 0.17
N ARG A 29 -3.97 15.54 0.74
CA ARG A 29 -5.28 15.53 1.41
C ARG A 29 -5.23 14.66 2.65
N VAL A 30 -5.84 15.14 3.74
CA VAL A 30 -6.05 14.35 4.95
C VAL A 30 -7.55 14.16 5.16
N VAL A 31 -7.96 12.91 5.35
CA VAL A 31 -9.33 12.55 5.71
C VAL A 31 -9.33 12.06 7.15
N LEU A 32 -9.94 12.82 8.04
CA LEU A 32 -10.05 12.52 9.46
C LEU A 32 -11.35 11.77 9.75
N LEU A 33 -11.25 10.52 10.17
CA LEU A 33 -12.38 9.73 10.63
C LEU A 33 -12.57 9.93 12.13
N TYR A 34 -13.80 10.13 12.59
CA TYR A 34 -14.08 10.27 14.02
C TYR A 34 -15.48 9.74 14.37
N SER A 35 -15.68 9.34 15.63
CA SER A 35 -17.00 8.95 16.12
C SER A 35 -17.63 10.04 16.97
N VAL A 36 -18.95 10.16 16.89
CA VAL A 36 -19.71 11.02 17.80
C VAL A 36 -19.91 10.30 19.13
N THR A 37 -19.61 10.98 20.23
CA THR A 37 -19.85 10.52 21.60
C THR A 37 -20.57 11.59 22.39
N ASP A 38 -21.26 11.20 23.47
CA ASP A 38 -22.01 12.13 24.32
C ASP A 38 -21.12 13.25 24.91
N ASP A 39 -19.85 12.95 25.17
CA ASP A 39 -18.87 13.92 25.67
C ASP A 39 -18.24 14.78 24.56
N GLY A 40 -18.53 14.50 23.29
CA GLY A 40 -18.02 15.21 22.11
C GLY A 40 -16.50 15.19 21.96
N VAL A 41 -15.78 14.28 22.64
CA VAL A 41 -14.32 14.35 22.72
C VAL A 41 -13.64 14.19 21.37
N PHE A 42 -14.10 13.24 20.54
CA PHE A 42 -13.48 12.94 19.25
C PHE A 42 -13.78 14.01 18.20
N GLU A 43 -14.96 14.63 18.25
CA GLU A 43 -15.32 15.75 17.39
C GLU A 43 -14.40 16.94 17.65
N ARG A 44 -14.22 17.32 18.93
CA ARG A 44 -13.27 18.38 19.30
C ARG A 44 -11.84 18.06 18.86
N THR A 45 -11.39 16.81 19.02
CA THR A 45 -10.06 16.39 18.53
C THR A 45 -9.98 16.49 17.01
N ALA A 46 -11.02 16.11 16.26
CA ALA A 46 -11.05 16.21 14.80
C ALA A 46 -11.00 17.67 14.33
N GLU A 47 -11.72 18.58 15.00
CA GLU A 47 -11.66 20.03 14.75
C GLU A 47 -10.26 20.60 15.06
N GLU A 48 -9.68 20.23 16.20
CA GLU A 48 -8.33 20.64 16.59
C GLU A 48 -7.28 20.16 15.58
N LEU A 49 -7.36 18.89 15.17
CA LEU A 49 -6.51 18.31 14.13
C LEU A 49 -6.66 19.06 12.82
N SER A 50 -7.89 19.31 12.38
CA SER A 50 -8.17 20.03 11.13
C SER A 50 -7.56 21.43 11.15
N GLY A 51 -7.71 22.17 12.25
CA GLY A 51 -7.11 23.49 12.41
C GLY A 51 -5.58 23.46 12.38
N LYS A 52 -4.96 22.52 13.13
CA LYS A 52 -3.50 22.36 13.15
C LYS A 52 -2.94 21.98 11.78
N LEU A 53 -3.58 21.04 11.09
CA LEU A 53 -3.17 20.58 9.78
C LEU A 53 -3.39 21.65 8.70
N GLY A 54 -4.48 22.41 8.77
CA GLY A 54 -4.72 23.57 7.92
C GLY A 54 -3.64 24.64 8.06
N ASN A 55 -3.21 24.94 9.30
CA ASN A 55 -2.09 25.85 9.56
C ASN A 55 -0.74 25.34 9.01
N MET A 56 -0.62 24.01 8.82
CA MET A 56 0.54 23.38 8.18
C MET A 56 0.41 23.31 6.65
N GLY A 57 -0.69 23.76 6.08
CA GLY A 57 -0.94 23.78 4.64
C GLY A 57 -1.63 22.53 4.08
N TYR A 58 -2.09 21.60 4.93
CA TYR A 58 -2.84 20.42 4.47
C TYR A 58 -4.31 20.75 4.24
N LEU A 59 -4.86 20.21 3.16
CA LEU A 59 -6.30 20.23 2.92
C LEU A 59 -6.94 19.05 3.66
N CYS A 60 -7.74 19.39 4.68
CA CYS A 60 -8.35 18.41 5.58
C CYS A 60 -9.87 18.40 5.44
N GLU A 61 -10.43 17.19 5.44
CA GLU A 61 -11.86 16.96 5.60
C GLU A 61 -12.09 15.93 6.69
N SER A 62 -13.29 15.92 7.28
CA SER A 62 -13.64 15.00 8.35
C SER A 62 -14.87 14.18 7.96
N ARG A 63 -14.89 12.90 8.36
CA ARG A 63 -16.00 11.97 8.14
C ARG A 63 -16.39 11.32 9.45
N ILE A 64 -17.69 11.23 9.71
CA ILE A 64 -18.23 10.57 10.88
C ILE A 64 -18.29 9.07 10.63
N ILE A 65 -17.84 8.29 11.60
CA ILE A 65 -17.98 6.82 11.63
C ILE A 65 -18.57 6.37 12.96
N ASN A 66 -19.13 5.17 12.99
CA ASN A 66 -19.46 4.44 14.20
C ASN A 66 -18.33 3.46 14.53
N SER A 67 -17.53 3.78 15.55
CA SER A 67 -16.37 2.98 15.98
C SER A 67 -16.68 1.55 16.43
N PHE A 68 -17.95 1.21 16.62
CA PHE A 68 -18.43 -0.11 17.00
C PHE A 68 -19.11 -0.87 15.86
N ASP A 69 -19.22 -0.26 14.68
CA ASP A 69 -19.78 -0.85 13.48
C ASP A 69 -18.69 -1.01 12.42
N PHE A 70 -18.22 -2.26 12.28
CA PHE A 70 -17.16 -2.59 11.33
C PHE A 70 -17.53 -2.22 9.89
N LEU A 71 -18.77 -2.47 9.47
CA LEU A 71 -19.21 -2.22 8.10
C LEU A 71 -19.31 -0.72 7.84
N ASN A 72 -19.85 0.05 8.78
CA ASN A 72 -19.88 1.50 8.64
C ASN A 72 -18.48 2.11 8.47
N ILE A 73 -17.48 1.61 9.20
CA ILE A 73 -16.09 2.07 9.06
C ILE A 73 -15.54 1.70 7.67
N VAL A 74 -15.75 0.45 7.23
CA VAL A 74 -15.31 -0.01 5.90
C VAL A 74 -15.96 0.82 4.80
N ASP A 75 -17.28 0.99 4.83
CA ASP A 75 -18.05 1.73 3.84
C ASP A 75 -17.58 3.19 3.77
N THR A 76 -17.35 3.82 4.92
CA THR A 76 -16.87 5.22 4.95
C THR A 76 -15.48 5.36 4.33
N ILE A 77 -14.55 4.43 4.60
CA ILE A 77 -13.21 4.45 3.98
C ILE A 77 -13.32 4.16 2.49
N TYR A 78 -14.20 3.24 2.08
CA TYR A 78 -14.40 2.88 0.68
C TYR A 78 -15.06 4.02 -0.12
N ASP A 79 -15.99 4.76 0.48
CA ASP A 79 -16.59 5.96 -0.13
C ASP A 79 -15.54 7.03 -0.41
N VAL A 80 -14.64 7.28 0.55
CA VAL A 80 -13.47 8.16 0.37
C VAL A 80 -12.62 7.68 -0.80
N PHE A 81 -12.34 6.38 -0.87
CA PHE A 81 -11.58 5.79 -1.97
C PHE A 81 -12.23 6.04 -3.34
N GLU A 82 -13.52 5.73 -3.47
CA GLU A 82 -14.27 5.92 -4.72
C GLU A 82 -14.38 7.39 -5.11
N GLU A 83 -14.59 8.28 -4.14
CA GLU A 83 -14.65 9.73 -4.34
C GLU A 83 -13.35 10.24 -4.98
N TYR A 84 -12.21 9.94 -4.38
CA TYR A 84 -10.92 10.44 -4.88
C TYR A 84 -10.41 9.67 -6.11
N LYS A 85 -10.77 8.39 -6.29
CA LYS A 85 -10.48 7.65 -7.54
C LYS A 85 -11.22 8.22 -8.75
N LYS A 86 -12.41 8.76 -8.57
CA LYS A 86 -13.15 9.47 -9.64
C LYS A 86 -12.45 10.77 -10.05
N GLN A 87 -11.77 11.42 -9.11
CA GLN A 87 -11.03 12.68 -9.35
C GLN A 87 -9.65 12.43 -9.99
N ASP A 88 -8.88 11.46 -9.48
CA ASP A 88 -7.58 11.05 -10.02
C ASP A 88 -7.49 9.51 -10.03
N ARG A 89 -7.49 8.89 -11.23
CA ARG A 89 -7.36 7.43 -11.35
C ARG A 89 -6.07 6.89 -10.75
N ASN A 90 -5.02 7.70 -10.70
CA ASN A 90 -3.71 7.34 -10.17
C ASN A 90 -3.52 7.77 -8.71
N VAL A 91 -4.57 8.22 -8.02
CA VAL A 91 -4.49 8.59 -6.61
C VAL A 91 -3.84 7.47 -5.79
N LYS A 92 -2.92 7.88 -4.91
CA LYS A 92 -2.29 7.05 -3.89
C LYS A 92 -3.03 7.23 -2.57
N PHE A 93 -3.19 6.14 -1.83
CA PHE A 93 -3.76 6.16 -0.49
C PHE A 93 -2.74 5.67 0.54
N SER A 94 -2.81 6.24 1.73
CA SER A 94 -2.28 5.61 2.93
C SER A 94 -3.24 5.75 4.10
N VAL A 95 -3.16 4.82 5.05
CA VAL A 95 -4.06 4.75 6.20
C VAL A 95 -3.27 4.67 7.50
N ASP A 96 -3.56 5.56 8.45
CA ASP A 96 -3.02 5.54 9.81
C ASP A 96 -3.95 4.75 10.74
N ILE A 97 -3.41 3.70 11.36
CA ILE A 97 -4.13 2.86 12.33
C ILE A 97 -3.67 3.08 13.78
N THR A 98 -2.90 4.14 14.04
CA THR A 98 -2.35 4.44 15.37
C THR A 98 -3.44 4.76 16.39
N ASN A 99 -4.41 5.57 15.96
CA ASN A 99 -5.52 6.01 16.77
C ASN A 99 -6.79 5.21 16.44
N GLY A 100 -7.68 5.10 17.42
CA GLY A 100 -8.95 4.38 17.30
C GLY A 100 -9.00 3.10 18.13
N THR A 101 -10.06 2.32 17.93
CA THR A 101 -10.21 0.99 18.53
C THR A 101 -9.53 -0.07 17.68
N ASN A 102 -9.30 -1.26 18.23
CA ASN A 102 -8.85 -2.40 17.44
C ASN A 102 -9.83 -2.73 16.30
N LEU A 103 -11.13 -2.44 16.45
CA LEU A 103 -12.12 -2.62 15.40
C LEU A 103 -11.90 -1.64 14.24
N THR A 104 -11.63 -0.37 14.54
CA THR A 104 -11.29 0.63 13.50
C THR A 104 -9.98 0.30 12.80
N ALA A 105 -8.96 -0.17 13.52
CA ALA A 105 -7.71 -0.62 12.93
C ALA A 105 -7.91 -1.85 12.03
N ALA A 106 -8.74 -2.80 12.45
CA ALA A 106 -9.08 -3.98 11.65
C ALA A 106 -9.83 -3.59 10.36
N ALA A 107 -10.82 -2.70 10.45
CA ALA A 107 -11.57 -2.20 9.30
C ALA A 107 -10.66 -1.41 8.33
N ALA A 108 -9.78 -0.57 8.87
CA ALA A 108 -8.78 0.16 8.11
C ALA A 108 -7.82 -0.77 7.37
N CYS A 109 -7.24 -1.77 8.04
CA CYS A 109 -6.37 -2.78 7.42
C CYS A 109 -7.10 -3.59 6.34
N ASN A 110 -8.35 -4.00 6.61
CA ASN A 110 -9.17 -4.71 5.63
C ASN A 110 -9.42 -3.87 4.39
N THR A 111 -9.76 -2.59 4.55
CA THR A 111 -10.03 -1.72 3.41
C THR A 111 -8.73 -1.36 2.67
N ALA A 112 -7.63 -1.17 3.40
CA ALA A 112 -6.32 -0.87 2.83
C ALA A 112 -5.84 -1.95 1.87
N PHE A 113 -6.15 -3.22 2.16
CA PHE A 113 -5.92 -4.34 1.25
C PHE A 113 -6.60 -4.14 -0.10
N PHE A 114 -7.89 -3.79 -0.11
CA PHE A 114 -8.66 -3.58 -1.35
C PHE A 114 -8.26 -2.30 -2.10
N MET A 115 -7.90 -1.25 -1.37
CA MET A 115 -7.46 0.03 -1.96
C MET A 115 -6.03 0.01 -2.47
N ASN A 116 -5.27 -1.07 -2.18
CA ASN A 116 -3.83 -1.16 -2.42
C ASN A 116 -3.06 0.01 -1.76
N SER A 117 -3.45 0.38 -0.55
CA SER A 117 -2.90 1.53 0.19
C SER A 117 -1.77 1.13 1.14
N ASP A 118 -0.88 2.07 1.43
CA ASP A 118 0.14 1.87 2.47
C ASP A 118 -0.51 2.02 3.86
N VAL A 119 -0.11 1.18 4.82
CA VAL A 119 -0.66 1.21 6.19
C VAL A 119 0.44 1.64 7.15
N TYR A 120 0.14 2.61 8.01
CA TYR A 120 1.09 3.17 8.96
C TYR A 120 0.61 3.03 10.39
N TYR A 121 1.58 2.84 11.30
CA TYR A 121 1.40 2.91 12.73
C TYR A 121 2.54 3.74 13.33
N MET A 122 2.22 4.67 14.22
CA MET A 122 3.17 5.54 14.88
C MET A 122 3.41 5.07 16.31
N GLY A 123 4.65 4.68 16.59
CA GLY A 123 5.10 4.35 17.93
C GLY A 123 4.96 5.53 18.90
N ASP A 124 4.66 5.23 20.16
CA ASP A 124 4.46 6.27 21.18
C ASP A 124 5.78 7.02 21.47
N LYS A 125 5.88 8.25 20.97
CA LYS A 125 7.02 9.16 21.19
C LYS A 125 7.33 9.40 22.67
N ARG A 126 6.34 9.27 23.57
CA ARG A 126 6.56 9.40 25.02
C ARG A 126 7.35 8.23 25.60
N ARG A 127 7.27 7.06 24.97
CA ARG A 127 8.03 5.86 25.37
C ARG A 127 9.44 5.83 24.79
N PHE A 128 9.66 6.53 23.67
CA PHE A 128 10.93 6.57 22.95
C PHE A 128 11.29 8.01 22.56
N PRO A 129 11.53 8.90 23.56
CA PRO A 129 11.77 10.32 23.32
C PRO A 129 13.01 10.60 22.46
N GLU A 130 13.98 9.69 22.44
CA GLU A 130 15.22 9.78 21.66
C GLU A 130 15.04 9.51 20.16
N LYS A 131 14.03 8.73 19.77
CA LYS A 131 13.83 8.31 18.37
C LYS A 131 13.16 9.40 17.53
N SER A 132 13.64 9.65 16.32
CA SER A 132 12.95 10.54 15.38
C SER A 132 11.55 10.02 15.01
N LEU A 133 10.68 10.89 14.48
CA LEU A 133 9.35 10.46 14.03
C LEU A 133 9.42 9.41 12.92
N SER A 134 10.39 9.53 12.01
CA SER A 134 10.64 8.54 10.96
C SER A 134 11.03 7.17 11.50
N GLU A 135 11.77 7.11 12.61
CA GLU A 135 12.14 5.84 13.27
C GLU A 135 10.97 5.23 14.05
N LEU A 136 9.97 6.03 14.40
CA LEU A 136 8.75 5.59 15.09
C LEU A 136 7.62 5.24 14.13
N LEU A 137 7.70 5.68 12.88
CA LEU A 137 6.76 5.32 11.83
C LEU A 137 7.03 3.89 11.36
N ILE A 138 6.05 3.01 11.59
CA ILE A 138 6.08 1.62 11.16
C ILE A 138 5.15 1.47 9.96
N ALA A 139 5.72 1.11 8.81
CA ALA A 139 4.94 0.67 7.67
C ALA A 139 4.50 -0.78 7.90
N ILE A 140 3.19 -1.01 7.98
CA ILE A 140 2.61 -2.34 8.15
C ILE A 140 2.53 -3.01 6.78
N PRO A 141 3.13 -4.20 6.60
CA PRO A 141 3.02 -4.94 5.35
C PRO A 141 1.56 -5.32 5.08
N SER A 142 0.94 -4.63 4.11
CA SER A 142 -0.37 -5.01 3.57
C SER A 142 -0.15 -5.79 2.27
N PRO A 143 -0.73 -7.00 2.13
CA PRO A 143 -0.66 -7.70 0.86
C PRO A 143 -1.37 -6.86 -0.21
N LYS A 144 -0.81 -6.80 -1.41
CA LYS A 144 -1.39 -6.00 -2.50
C LYS A 144 -2.20 -6.93 -3.38
N ILE A 145 -3.47 -6.63 -3.68
CA ILE A 145 -4.23 -7.43 -4.65
C ILE A 145 -3.58 -7.22 -6.02
N PRO A 146 -2.98 -8.27 -6.63
CA PRO A 146 -2.43 -8.14 -7.96
C PRO A 146 -3.57 -7.99 -8.97
N ASP A 147 -3.40 -7.13 -9.99
CA ASP A 147 -4.40 -6.96 -11.06
C ASP A 147 -4.35 -8.13 -12.05
N VAL A 148 -4.80 -9.29 -11.58
CA VAL A 148 -4.80 -10.55 -12.34
C VAL A 148 -5.75 -10.53 -13.52
N LYS A 149 -6.76 -9.67 -13.53
CA LYS A 149 -7.66 -9.51 -14.69
C LYS A 149 -6.92 -9.03 -15.94
N ARG A 150 -5.78 -8.36 -15.75
CA ARG A 150 -4.88 -7.95 -16.82
C ARG A 150 -3.83 -9.00 -17.16
N LEU A 151 -3.82 -10.17 -16.53
CA LEU A 151 -2.94 -11.27 -16.90
C LEU A 151 -3.71 -12.20 -17.84
N GLY A 152 -3.25 -12.31 -19.09
CA GLY A 152 -3.74 -13.35 -20.00
C GLY A 152 -3.06 -14.69 -19.70
N ASP A 153 -3.61 -15.78 -20.25
CA ASP A 153 -3.14 -17.16 -20.00
C ASP A 153 -1.63 -17.32 -20.18
N LEU A 154 -1.08 -16.77 -21.28
CA LEU A 154 0.36 -16.82 -21.54
C LEU A 154 1.21 -16.14 -20.45
N SER A 155 0.73 -15.02 -19.89
CA SER A 155 1.43 -14.36 -18.77
C SER A 155 1.34 -15.20 -17.50
N LEU A 156 0.22 -15.88 -17.26
CA LEU A 156 0.08 -16.78 -16.12
C LEU A 156 0.98 -18.02 -16.26
N ASP A 157 1.12 -18.56 -17.46
CA ASP A 157 2.03 -19.69 -17.73
C ASP A 157 3.49 -19.28 -17.53
N MET A 158 3.87 -18.06 -17.95
CA MET A 158 5.19 -17.51 -17.63
C MET A 158 5.40 -17.36 -16.12
N LEU A 159 4.39 -16.88 -15.38
CA LEU A 159 4.45 -16.77 -13.93
C LEU A 159 4.63 -18.14 -13.26
N ARG A 160 3.92 -19.19 -13.73
CA ARG A 160 4.09 -20.58 -13.27
C ARG A 160 5.52 -21.07 -13.49
N PHE A 161 6.03 -20.92 -14.72
CA PHE A 161 7.41 -21.31 -15.04
C PHE A 161 8.43 -20.60 -14.13
N ILE A 162 8.28 -19.29 -13.92
CA ILE A 162 9.17 -18.53 -13.02
C ILE A 162 9.09 -19.09 -11.60
N ALA A 163 7.89 -19.39 -11.09
CA ALA A 163 7.70 -19.93 -9.75
C ALA A 163 8.37 -21.30 -9.57
N GLU A 164 8.16 -22.21 -10.52
CA GLU A 164 8.70 -23.57 -10.50
C GLU A 164 10.22 -23.59 -10.49
N GLU A 165 10.86 -22.81 -11.38
CA GLU A 165 12.32 -22.72 -11.43
C GLU A 165 12.89 -22.10 -10.13
N GLN A 166 12.21 -21.10 -9.55
CA GLN A 166 12.65 -20.51 -8.29
C GLN A 166 12.44 -21.42 -7.08
N ASP A 167 11.44 -22.31 -7.11
CA ASP A 167 11.24 -23.34 -6.10
C ASP A 167 12.33 -24.42 -6.16
N LEU A 168 12.93 -24.63 -7.33
CA LEU A 168 14.14 -25.44 -7.53
C LEU A 168 15.44 -24.70 -7.16
N GLY A 169 15.36 -23.42 -6.76
CA GLY A 169 16.52 -22.59 -6.41
C GLY A 169 17.27 -22.00 -7.61
N HIS A 170 16.69 -22.05 -8.81
CA HIS A 170 17.29 -21.45 -10.00
C HIS A 170 16.96 -19.96 -10.11
N GLU A 171 17.97 -19.16 -10.49
CA GLU A 171 17.73 -17.78 -10.91
C GLU A 171 17.09 -17.77 -12.30
N VAL A 172 15.95 -17.10 -12.43
CA VAL A 172 15.24 -16.96 -13.71
C VAL A 172 15.47 -15.56 -14.26
N CYS A 173 15.95 -15.46 -15.50
CA CYS A 173 16.06 -14.20 -16.22
C CYS A 173 15.07 -14.13 -17.39
N ASN A 174 14.85 -12.92 -17.90
CA ASN A 174 14.09 -12.67 -19.13
C ASN A 174 14.53 -13.55 -20.33
N VAL A 175 15.83 -13.87 -20.44
CA VAL A 175 16.36 -14.74 -21.50
C VAL A 175 15.95 -16.21 -21.34
N ASP A 176 15.76 -16.67 -20.11
CA ASP A 176 15.35 -18.05 -19.82
C ASP A 176 13.87 -18.23 -20.14
N VAL A 177 13.05 -17.24 -19.79
CA VAL A 177 11.64 -17.17 -20.20
C VAL A 177 11.52 -17.12 -21.73
N ALA A 178 12.34 -16.30 -22.41
CA ALA A 178 12.34 -16.24 -23.88
C ALA A 178 12.68 -17.58 -24.54
N ARG A 179 13.65 -18.31 -24.00
CA ARG A 179 14.00 -19.64 -24.47
C ARG A 179 12.89 -20.65 -24.21
N LYS A 180 12.27 -20.62 -23.05
CA LYS A 180 11.21 -21.57 -22.66
C LYS A 180 9.96 -21.44 -23.55
N PHE A 181 9.58 -20.23 -23.90
CA PHE A 181 8.37 -19.94 -24.66
C PHE A 181 8.61 -19.73 -26.17
N ASP A 182 9.85 -19.87 -26.64
CA ASP A 182 10.25 -19.65 -28.04
C ASP A 182 9.78 -18.29 -28.60
N MET A 183 10.02 -17.23 -27.81
CA MET A 183 9.57 -15.87 -28.13
C MET A 183 10.74 -14.89 -28.23
N SER A 184 10.56 -13.86 -29.05
CA SER A 184 11.54 -12.77 -29.15
C SER A 184 11.68 -12.02 -27.81
N PRO A 185 12.86 -11.44 -27.51
CA PRO A 185 13.07 -10.66 -26.29
C PRO A 185 12.06 -9.52 -26.11
N GLN A 186 11.65 -8.87 -27.21
CA GLN A 186 10.66 -7.79 -27.18
C GLN A 186 9.27 -8.31 -26.75
N ALA A 187 8.83 -9.43 -27.34
CA ALA A 187 7.53 -10.01 -27.02
C ALA A 187 7.47 -10.50 -25.56
N ILE A 188 8.56 -11.11 -25.08
CA ILE A 188 8.68 -11.51 -23.67
C ILE A 188 8.64 -10.31 -22.73
N MET A 189 9.37 -9.23 -23.04
CA MET A 189 9.36 -8.07 -22.15
C MET A 189 7.99 -7.43 -22.03
N TYR A 190 7.14 -7.51 -23.05
CA TYR A 190 5.75 -7.09 -22.92
C TYR A 190 5.02 -7.86 -21.81
N HIS A 191 5.12 -9.20 -21.80
CA HIS A 191 4.48 -10.04 -20.77
C HIS A 191 5.12 -9.89 -19.40
N ILE A 192 6.45 -9.80 -19.32
CA ILE A 192 7.16 -9.55 -18.06
C ILE A 192 6.76 -8.19 -17.47
N ASN A 193 6.66 -7.14 -18.28
CA ASN A 193 6.20 -5.85 -17.79
C ASN A 193 4.75 -5.92 -17.30
N ARG A 194 3.86 -6.67 -17.97
CA ARG A 194 2.49 -6.90 -17.46
C ARG A 194 2.49 -7.60 -16.11
N LEU A 195 3.34 -8.60 -15.90
CA LEU A 195 3.48 -9.28 -14.61
C LEU A 195 4.01 -8.34 -13.52
N ARG A 196 5.01 -7.52 -13.84
CA ARG A 196 5.56 -6.51 -12.92
C ARG A 196 4.50 -5.47 -12.56
N ASP A 197 3.79 -4.96 -13.56
CA ASP A 197 2.78 -3.91 -13.38
C ASP A 197 1.53 -4.45 -12.65
N ALA A 198 1.25 -5.75 -12.78
CA ALA A 198 0.26 -6.45 -11.94
C ALA A 198 0.76 -6.72 -10.51
N GLY A 199 2.01 -6.42 -10.19
CA GLY A 199 2.58 -6.54 -8.84
C GLY A 199 2.93 -7.97 -8.43
N VAL A 200 3.04 -8.92 -9.37
CA VAL A 200 3.31 -10.34 -9.06
C VAL A 200 4.79 -10.73 -9.15
N ILE A 201 5.63 -9.88 -9.74
CA ILE A 201 7.09 -10.06 -9.83
C ILE A 201 7.84 -8.74 -9.60
N ASP A 202 9.11 -8.86 -9.27
CA ASP A 202 10.13 -7.80 -9.31
C ASP A 202 11.15 -8.06 -10.41
N LEU A 203 11.72 -6.97 -10.93
CA LEU A 203 12.86 -7.02 -11.84
C LEU A 203 14.09 -6.44 -11.16
N GLU A 204 15.16 -7.22 -11.17
CA GLU A 204 16.46 -6.82 -10.65
C GLU A 204 17.52 -6.86 -11.75
N ASP A 205 18.63 -6.18 -11.51
CA ASP A 205 19.81 -6.31 -12.35
C ASP A 205 20.40 -7.72 -12.20
N ALA A 206 20.61 -8.39 -13.32
CA ALA A 206 21.34 -9.66 -13.33
C ALA A 206 22.84 -9.40 -13.32
N TYR A 207 23.60 -10.26 -12.65
CA TYR A 207 25.06 -10.15 -12.57
C TYR A 207 25.73 -11.28 -13.36
N THR A 208 26.78 -10.93 -14.08
CA THR A 208 27.70 -11.91 -14.69
C THR A 208 28.45 -12.67 -13.59
N PRO A 209 29.04 -13.85 -13.89
CA PRO A 209 29.89 -14.58 -12.92
C PRO A 209 31.07 -13.77 -12.37
N LYS A 210 31.44 -12.66 -13.03
CA LYS A 210 32.49 -11.73 -12.62
C LYS A 210 31.96 -10.55 -11.78
N GLY A 211 30.71 -10.58 -11.34
CA GLY A 211 30.08 -9.55 -10.51
C GLY A 211 29.73 -8.25 -11.25
N LYS A 212 29.79 -8.21 -12.59
CA LYS A 212 29.37 -7.05 -13.38
C LYS A 212 27.91 -7.18 -13.79
N ILE A 213 27.17 -6.07 -13.75
CA ILE A 213 25.77 -6.00 -14.24
C ILE A 213 25.73 -6.38 -15.72
N ASP A 214 24.90 -7.38 -16.06
CA ASP A 214 24.57 -7.74 -17.43
C ASP A 214 23.31 -6.98 -17.87
N LYS A 215 23.50 -5.86 -18.58
CA LYS A 215 22.39 -5.00 -19.03
C LYS A 215 21.38 -5.69 -19.95
N ARG A 216 21.72 -6.85 -20.52
CA ARG A 216 20.84 -7.62 -21.43
C ARG A 216 19.97 -8.62 -20.66
N ARG A 217 20.31 -8.88 -19.40
CA ARG A 217 19.60 -9.82 -18.53
C ARG A 217 18.94 -9.05 -17.39
N LYS A 218 17.69 -9.41 -17.11
CA LYS A 218 16.96 -8.95 -15.93
C LYS A 218 16.56 -10.16 -15.14
N ALA A 219 17.05 -10.24 -13.91
CA ALA A 219 16.66 -11.25 -12.97
C ALA A 219 15.21 -10.99 -12.57
N ILE A 220 14.40 -12.04 -12.59
CA ILE A 220 12.98 -11.95 -12.28
C ILE A 220 12.78 -12.62 -10.93
N LYS A 221 12.21 -11.92 -9.96
CA LYS A 221 11.85 -12.51 -8.66
C LYS A 221 10.35 -12.56 -8.51
N ILE A 222 9.82 -13.74 -8.20
CA ILE A 222 8.41 -13.86 -7.89
C ILE A 222 8.11 -13.23 -6.53
N ARG A 223 7.06 -12.42 -6.46
CA ARG A 223 6.55 -11.88 -5.20
C ARG A 223 5.63 -12.86 -4.50
N ARG A 224 5.35 -12.63 -3.22
CA ARG A 224 4.36 -13.41 -2.46
C ARG A 224 3.00 -13.39 -3.14
N GLU A 225 2.61 -12.23 -3.68
CA GLU A 225 1.40 -11.99 -4.45
C GLU A 225 1.35 -12.89 -5.68
N GLY A 226 2.45 -13.01 -6.44
CA GLY A 226 2.52 -13.91 -7.59
C GLY A 226 2.28 -15.38 -7.21
N ARG A 227 2.88 -15.83 -6.11
CA ARG A 227 2.63 -17.18 -5.58
C ARG A 227 1.18 -17.39 -5.13
N PHE A 228 0.55 -16.33 -4.60
CA PHE A 228 -0.84 -16.37 -4.20
C PHE A 228 -1.78 -16.53 -5.41
N VAL A 229 -1.53 -15.76 -6.49
CA VAL A 229 -2.28 -15.87 -7.75
C VAL A 229 -2.26 -17.29 -8.28
N LEU A 230 -1.08 -17.91 -8.35
CA LEU A 230 -0.92 -19.28 -8.86
C LEU A 230 -1.64 -20.36 -8.06
N ARG A 231 -2.03 -20.10 -6.80
CA ARG A 231 -2.82 -21.04 -5.99
C ARG A 231 -4.33 -20.93 -6.24
N TRP A 232 -4.77 -19.83 -6.84
CA TRP A 232 -6.18 -19.48 -7.05
C TRP A 232 -6.60 -19.62 -8.53
N THR A 233 -5.65 -19.85 -9.43
CA THR A 233 -5.83 -20.02 -10.89
C THR A 233 -5.29 -21.34 -11.38
#